data_AF-A0A140L5P2-F1
#
_entry.id   AF-A0A140L5P2-F1
#
_cell.length_a   1.000
_cell.length_b   1.000
_cell.length_c   1.000
_cell.angle_alpha   90.00
_cell.angle_beta   90.00
_cell.angle_gamma   90.00
#
_symmetry.space_group_name_H-M   'P 1'
#
loop_
_entity.id
_entity.type
_entity.pdbx_description
1 polymer ?
#
loop_
_entity_poly.entity_id
_entity_poly.type
_entity_poly.pdbx_seq_one_letter_code
_entity_poly.pdbx_strand_id
1 'polypeptide(L)' 'MSQVKVGENESLESALRRFKRSCARAGVLSEVKKREHYEKPSVRRKKKSEAARRKNAKKY' A
#
# COMPACT_ATOMS: atom_id res chain seq x y z
N MET A 1 -4.67 8.63 5.89
CA MET A 1 -3.98 9.51 4.94
C MET A 1 -2.54 9.70 5.40
N SER A 2 -1.57 9.62 4.50
CA SER A 2 -0.15 9.81 4.81
C SER A 2 0.24 11.28 4.67
N GLN A 3 0.50 11.97 5.79
CA GLN A 3 1.05 13.32 5.79
C GLN A 3 2.57 13.24 6.01
N VAL A 4 3.36 13.91 5.18
CA VAL A 4 4.81 14.06 5.35
C VAL A 4 5.10 15.55 5.45
N LYS A 5 5.58 16.01 6.62
CA LYS A 5 6.07 17.38 6.79
C LYS A 5 7.52 17.43 6.33
N VAL A 6 7.84 18.38 5.47
CA VAL A 6 9.21 18.62 4.97
C VAL A 6 9.96 19.47 6.00
N GLY A 7 11.15 19.03 6.42
CA GLY A 7 12.01 19.81 7.30
C GLY A 7 12.84 20.84 6.52
N GLU A 8 13.33 21.88 7.19
CA GLU A 8 14.06 23.00 6.57
C GLU A 8 15.36 22.59 5.83
N ASN A 9 15.92 21.42 6.13
CA ASN A 9 17.16 20.88 5.53
C ASN A 9 16.94 19.65 4.62
N GLU A 10 15.75 19.50 4.02
CA GLU A 10 15.50 18.39 3.09
C GLU A 10 15.41 18.84 1.63
N SER A 11 16.10 18.09 0.76
CA SER A 11 15.84 18.14 -0.68
C SER A 11 14.43 17.62 -0.99
N LEU A 12 13.74 18.30 -1.90
CA LEU A 12 12.39 17.95 -2.39
C LEU A 12 12.29 16.48 -2.80
N GLU A 13 13.35 15.92 -3.39
CA GLU A 13 13.39 14.53 -3.82
C GLU A 13 13.32 13.53 -2.64
N SER A 14 13.98 13.86 -1.52
CA SER A 14 13.94 13.04 -0.29
C SER A 14 12.53 13.04 0.32
N ALA A 15 11.87 14.19 0.35
CA ALA A 15 10.49 14.31 0.81
C ALA A 15 9.53 13.49 -0.06
N LEU A 16 9.66 13.57 -1.39
CA LEU A 16 8.87 12.77 -2.34
C LEU A 16 9.10 11.27 -2.16
N ARG A 17 10.34 10.84 -1.94
CA ARG A 17 10.66 9.42 -1.71
C ARG A 17 10.02 8.89 -0.43
N ARG A 18 10.04 9.67 0.66
CA ARG A 18 9.37 9.31 1.92
C ARG A 18 7.85 9.31 1.77
N PHE A 19 7.28 10.26 1.04
CA PHE A 19 5.86 10.29 0.74
C PHE A 19 5.42 9.04 -0.06
N LYS A 20 6.13 8.70 -1.14
CA LYS A 20 5.86 7.48 -1.92
C LYS A 20 5.94 6.21 -1.05
N ARG A 21 6.94 6.13 -0.16
CA ARG A 21 7.07 5.01 0.80
C ARG A 21 5.92 4.97 1.81
N SER A 22 5.47 6.13 2.29
CA SER A 22 4.33 6.25 3.21
C SER A 22 3.02 5.82 2.55
N CYS A 23 2.75 6.28 1.32
CA CYS A 23 1.61 5.84 0.50
C CYS A 23 1.64 4.34 0.22
N ALA A 24 2.82 3.77 -0.07
CA ALA A 24 2.99 2.34 -0.29
C ALA A 24 2.73 1.53 0.99
N ARG A 25 3.23 1.98 2.15
CA ARG A 25 2.96 1.35 3.46
C ARG A 25 1.48 1.42 3.83
N ALA A 26 0.84 2.57 3.60
CA ALA A 26 -0.58 2.75 3.84
C ALA A 26 -1.46 1.91 2.89
N GLY A 27 -0.90 1.37 1.81
CA GLY A 27 -1.62 0.49 0.89
C GLY A 27 -2.69 1.20 0.06
N VAL A 28 -2.66 2.53 -0.02
CA VAL A 28 -3.70 3.36 -0.67
C VAL A 28 -3.93 2.92 -2.12
N LEU A 29 -2.86 2.72 -2.89
CA LEU A 29 -2.96 2.25 -4.28
C LEU A 29 -3.53 0.83 -4.40
N SER A 30 -3.29 -0.02 -3.40
CA SER A 30 -3.85 -1.38 -3.37
C SER A 30 -5.34 -1.39 -3.02
N GLU A 31 -5.80 -0.38 -2.29
CA GLU A 31 -7.20 -0.22 -1.89
C GLU A 31 -8.02 0.34 -3.04
N VAL A 32 -7.49 1.32 -3.78
CA VAL A 32 -8.09 1.83 -5.02
C VAL A 32 -8.34 0.68 -6.00
N LYS A 33 -7.31 -0.11 -6.31
CA LYS A 33 -7.43 -1.28 -7.21
C LYS A 33 -8.44 -2.34 -6.75
N LYS A 34 -8.65 -2.49 -5.44
CA LYS A 34 -9.65 -3.43 -4.89
C LYS A 34 -11.08 -2.89 -4.98
N ARG A 35 -11.24 -1.57 -5.16
CA ARG A 35 -12.53 -0.87 -5.20
C ARG A 35 -12.92 -0.42 -6.61
N GLU A 36 -12.01 -0.45 -7.58
CA GLU A 36 -12.26 -0.09 -8.98
C GLU A 36 -13.47 -0.84 -9.57
N HIS A 37 -13.62 -2.13 -9.23
CA HIS A 37 -14.72 -2.96 -9.71
C HIS A 37 -15.32 -3.81 -8.59
N TYR A 38 -16.61 -4.13 -8.71
CA TYR A 38 -17.25 -5.06 -7.80
C TYR A 38 -16.68 -6.47 -7.97
N GLU A 39 -16.17 -7.02 -6.88
CA GLU A 39 -15.84 -8.44 -6.77
C GLU A 39 -16.81 -9.15 -5.84
N LYS A 40 -17.31 -10.29 -6.30
CA LYS A 40 -18.13 -11.19 -5.47
C LYS A 40 -17.40 -11.50 -4.15
N PRO A 41 -18.10 -11.57 -3.00
CA PRO A 41 -17.49 -11.82 -1.69
C PRO A 41 -16.55 -13.04 -1.65
N SER A 42 -16.88 -14.09 -2.39
CA SER A 42 -16.04 -15.30 -2.50
C SER A 42 -14.67 -15.03 -3.12
N VAL A 43 -14.63 -14.24 -4.21
CA VAL A 43 -13.38 -13.86 -4.89
C VAL A 43 -12.53 -12.98 -3.98
N ARG A 44 -13.14 -12.02 -3.28
CA ARG A 44 -12.46 -11.17 -2.29
C ARG A 44 -11.84 -12.00 -1.16
N ARG A 45 -12.54 -13.00 -0.63
CA ARG A 45 -12.03 -13.91 0.41
C ARG A 45 -10.85 -14.74 -0.10
N LYS A 46 -10.94 -15.29 -1.33
CA LYS A 46 -9.85 -16.04 -1.98
C LYS A 46 -8.62 -15.17 -2.21
N LYS A 47 -8.77 -13.96 -2.76
CA LYS A 47 -7.64 -13.04 -2.96
C LYS A 47 -6.97 -12.64 -1.63
N LYS A 48 -7.76 -12.48 -0.55
CA LYS A 48 -7.23 -12.18 0.78
C LYS A 48 -6.38 -13.33 1.35
N SER A 49 -6.84 -14.58 1.24
CA SER A 49 -6.08 -15.74 1.72
C SER A 49 -4.80 -15.98 0.91
N GLU A 50 -4.86 -15.82 -0.42
CA GLU A 50 -3.68 -15.91 -1.29
C GLU A 50 -2.64 -14.84 -0.96
N ALA A 51 -3.06 -13.60 -0.73
CA ALA A 51 -2.17 -12.51 -0.34
C ALA A 51 -1.49 -12.78 1.02
N ALA A 52 -2.23 -13.32 1.99
CA ALA A 52 -1.68 -13.71 3.30
C ALA A 52 -0.65 -14.84 3.15
N ARG A 53 -0.95 -15.86 2.35
CA ARG A 53 -0.02 -16.97 2.08
C ARG A 53 1.27 -16.48 1.42
N ARG A 54 1.17 -15.63 0.39
CA ARG A 54 2.35 -15.03 -0.28
C ARG A 54 3.19 -14.19 0.67
N LYS A 55 2.56 -13.46 1.61
CA LYS A 55 3.28 -12.68 2.63
C LYS A 55 4.04 -13.57 3.61
N ASN A 56 3.41 -14.65 4.07
CA ASN A 56 4.03 -15.59 5.00
C ASN A 56 5.19 -16.36 4.36
N ALA A 57 5.04 -16.76 3.08
CA ALA A 57 6.10 -17.43 2.33
C ALA A 57 7.35 -16.56 2.09
N LYS A 58 7.20 -15.23 2.06
CA LYS A 58 8.32 -14.27 1.95
C LYS A 58 9.01 -13.96 3.29
N LYS A 59 8.46 -14.43 4.41
CA LYS A 59 8.97 -14.14 5.76
C LYS A 59 10.05 -15.14 6.20
N TYR A 60 10.08 -16.31 5.56
CA TYR A 60 11.14 -17.31 5.65
C TYR A 60 12.09 -17.12 4.46
#